data_AF-A0A3N5W0J8-F1
#
_entry.id   AF-A0A3N5W0J8-F1
#
_cell.length_a   1.000
_cell.length_b   1.000
_cell.length_c   1.000
_cell.angle_alpha   90.00
_cell.angle_beta   90.00
_cell.angle_gamma   90.00
#
_symmetry.space_group_name_H-M   'P 1'
#
loop_
_entity.id
_entity.type
_entity.pdbx_description
1 polymer ?
#
loop_
_entity_poly.entity_id
_entity_poly.type
_entity_poly.pdbx_seq_one_letter_code
_entity_poly.pdbx_strand_id
1 'polypeptide(L)'
;MKRSLPIVLSALFCFGFIALGTPDAAEKFPVKPMEFIVPLEAGSDGDVIARPVMQKVSQLLGQPVMIVNKPGAGSSIGYREVHRAKPDGYTTGWGSATLISNKLQGVSPLDYHDFTMLGTFATYFPVIVAATNTKRPFKTIQEVISYGKAHPG
;
A
#
# COMPACT_ATOMS: atom_id res chain seq x y z
N MET A 1 -68.15 36.40 34.03
CA MET A 1 -66.92 37.22 33.89
C MET A 1 -66.36 36.98 32.50
N LYS A 2 -66.62 37.88 31.53
CA LYS A 2 -65.62 38.70 30.80
C LYS A 2 -64.52 37.83 30.16
N ARG A 3 -64.37 37.59 28.84
CA ARG A 3 -64.34 38.44 27.61
C ARG A 3 -64.22 37.51 26.37
N SER A 4 -65.08 37.59 25.34
CA SER A 4 -64.90 38.22 23.99
C SER A 4 -63.60 37.87 23.21
N LEU A 5 -63.62 37.07 22.12
CA LEU A 5 -63.79 37.41 20.66
C LEU A 5 -62.40 37.60 19.92
N PRO A 6 -62.26 37.52 18.57
CA PRO A 6 -61.77 36.40 17.73
C PRO A 6 -60.61 36.82 16.76
N ILE A 7 -60.51 36.21 15.55
CA ILE A 7 -59.80 36.67 14.30
C ILE A 7 -58.36 36.10 14.15
N VAL A 8 -58.13 35.09 13.30
CA VAL A 8 -57.98 35.05 11.82
C VAL A 8 -56.55 35.37 11.34
N LEU A 9 -56.04 34.45 10.50
CA LEU A 9 -54.97 34.55 9.49
C LEU A 9 -53.60 35.13 9.89
N SER A 10 -52.57 34.29 9.77
CA SER A 10 -51.28 34.69 9.19
C SER A 10 -50.59 33.49 8.55
N ALA A 11 -51.04 33.17 7.34
CA ALA A 11 -50.12 32.69 6.33
C ALA A 11 -49.27 33.88 5.91
N LEU A 12 -47.95 33.81 6.13
CA LEU A 12 -46.86 34.31 5.30
C LEU A 12 -45.56 34.28 6.12
N PHE A 13 -44.46 34.05 5.42
CA PHE A 13 -43.07 34.27 5.86
C PHE A 13 -42.33 33.11 6.55
N CYS A 14 -41.91 32.13 5.75
CA CYS A 14 -40.54 31.59 5.83
C CYS A 14 -40.07 31.25 4.41
N PHE A 15 -39.89 32.29 3.59
CA PHE A 15 -39.06 32.23 2.40
C PHE A 15 -37.61 32.40 2.87
N GLY A 16 -36.73 31.47 2.51
CA GLY A 16 -35.28 31.68 2.58
C GLY A 16 -34.60 31.19 3.85
N PHE A 17 -34.19 29.92 3.83
CA PHE A 17 -32.80 29.53 4.05
C PHE A 17 -32.59 28.18 3.36
N ILE A 18 -32.56 28.20 2.02
CA ILE A 18 -31.78 27.18 1.31
C ILE A 18 -30.35 27.52 1.68
N ALA A 19 -29.83 26.85 2.71
CA ALA A 19 -28.40 26.75 2.91
C ALA A 19 -27.86 26.16 1.61
N LEU A 20 -27.38 27.04 0.74
CA LEU A 20 -26.42 26.70 -0.30
C LEU A 20 -25.23 26.15 0.46
N GLY A 21 -25.26 24.85 0.74
CA GLY A 21 -24.08 24.11 1.11
C GLY A 21 -23.10 24.38 -0.01
N THR A 22 -22.12 25.24 0.27
CA THR A 22 -20.94 25.33 -0.56
C THR A 22 -20.48 23.89 -0.76
N PRO A 23 -20.37 23.39 -2.00
CA PRO A 23 -19.81 22.07 -2.20
C PRO A 23 -18.49 22.08 -1.44
N ASP A 24 -18.38 21.19 -0.44
CA ASP A 24 -17.14 20.94 0.25
C ASP A 24 -16.14 20.73 -0.89
N ALA A 25 -15.25 21.70 -1.09
CA ALA A 25 -14.24 21.62 -2.12
C ALA A 25 -13.25 20.61 -1.57
N ALA A 26 -13.63 19.32 -1.59
CA ALA A 26 -12.77 18.21 -1.32
C ALA A 26 -11.50 18.52 -2.10
N GLU A 27 -10.42 18.82 -1.38
CA GLU A 27 -9.15 19.12 -2.01
C GLU A 27 -8.89 17.98 -2.99
N LYS A 28 -8.66 18.32 -4.26
CA LYS A 28 -8.44 17.32 -5.30
C LYS A 28 -7.21 16.51 -4.92
N PHE A 29 -7.41 15.35 -4.33
CA PHE A 29 -6.33 14.42 -4.04
C PHE A 29 -5.70 13.97 -5.37
N PRO A 30 -4.36 13.92 -5.48
CA PRO A 30 -3.36 14.38 -4.52
C PRO A 30 -2.92 15.85 -4.75
N VAL A 31 -2.80 16.63 -3.67
CA VAL A 31 -2.27 18.03 -3.69
C VAL A 31 -0.78 18.18 -3.35
N LYS A 32 -0.09 17.09 -3.01
CA LYS A 32 1.33 17.09 -2.61
C LYS A 32 2.02 15.78 -3.03
N PRO A 33 3.36 15.71 -3.02
CA PRO A 33 4.08 14.46 -3.28
C PRO A 33 3.64 13.31 -2.38
N MET A 34 3.73 12.10 -2.92
CA MET A 34 3.41 10.85 -2.25
C MET A 34 4.68 10.01 -2.06
N GLU A 35 4.64 9.10 -1.09
CA GLU A 35 5.67 8.10 -0.83
C GLU A 35 5.15 6.69 -1.14
N PHE A 36 6.00 5.90 -1.77
CA PHE A 36 5.80 4.47 -1.99
C PHE A 36 6.93 3.70 -1.31
N ILE A 37 6.59 2.98 -0.24
CA ILE A 37 7.55 2.22 0.56
C ILE A 37 7.80 0.86 -0.11
N VAL A 38 9.06 0.59 -0.41
CA VAL A 38 9.53 -0.74 -0.87
C VAL A 38 10.26 -1.39 0.31
N PRO A 39 9.76 -2.49 0.89
CA PRO A 39 10.33 -3.07 2.12
C PRO A 39 11.50 -4.04 1.82
N LEU A 40 12.26 -3.76 0.75
CA LEU A 40 13.36 -4.54 0.21
C LEU A 40 14.54 -3.60 -0.10
N GLU A 41 15.74 -4.15 -0.29
CA GLU A 41 16.89 -3.33 -0.70
C GLU A 41 16.66 -2.65 -2.05
N ALA A 42 17.28 -1.50 -2.25
CA ALA A 42 17.32 -0.85 -3.56
C ALA A 42 18.00 -1.77 -4.59
N GLY A 43 17.45 -1.85 -5.79
CA GLY A 43 17.92 -2.77 -6.84
C GLY A 43 17.45 -4.22 -6.71
N SER A 44 16.68 -4.56 -5.67
CA SER A 44 15.94 -5.83 -5.63
C SER A 44 14.90 -5.92 -6.76
N ASP A 45 14.40 -7.12 -7.00
CA ASP A 45 13.31 -7.38 -7.95
C ASP A 45 12.09 -6.48 -7.71
N GLY A 46 11.65 -6.36 -6.45
CA GLY A 46 10.53 -5.49 -6.08
C GLY A 46 10.82 -4.00 -6.34
N ASP A 47 12.04 -3.52 -6.08
CA ASP A 47 12.44 -2.13 -6.34
C ASP A 47 12.48 -1.81 -7.84
N VAL A 48 13.06 -2.71 -8.64
CA VAL A 48 13.16 -2.57 -10.09
C VAL A 48 11.78 -2.53 -10.74
N ILE A 49 10.81 -3.29 -10.22
CA ILE A 49 9.43 -3.27 -10.70
C ILE A 49 8.68 -2.02 -10.22
N ALA A 50 8.86 -1.61 -8.97
CA ALA A 50 8.15 -0.47 -8.40
C ALA A 50 8.46 0.84 -9.14
N ARG A 51 9.71 1.07 -9.55
CA ARG A 51 10.18 2.30 -10.22
C ARG A 51 9.37 2.69 -11.46
N PRO A 52 9.26 1.87 -12.51
CA PRO A 52 8.47 2.21 -13.69
C PRO A 52 6.98 2.33 -13.40
N VAL A 53 6.43 1.52 -12.48
CA VAL A 53 5.00 1.59 -12.13
C VAL A 53 4.69 2.89 -11.40
N MET A 54 5.48 3.26 -10.40
CA MET A 54 5.29 4.52 -9.66
C MET A 54 5.57 5.75 -10.52
N GLN A 55 6.50 5.67 -11.47
CA GLN A 55 6.68 6.71 -12.48
C GLN A 55 5.38 6.91 -13.29
N LYS A 56 4.72 5.83 -13.70
CA LYS A 56 3.44 5.94 -14.43
C LYS A 56 2.31 6.48 -13.56
N VAL A 57 2.22 6.03 -12.30
CA VAL A 57 1.26 6.55 -11.32
C VAL A 57 1.46 8.05 -11.12
N SER A 58 2.71 8.50 -10.96
CA SER A 58 3.05 9.91 -10.83
C SER A 58 2.59 10.74 -12.04
N GLN A 59 2.76 10.23 -13.27
CA GLN A 59 2.26 10.89 -14.49
C GLN A 59 0.73 11.00 -14.53
N LEU A 60 0.02 9.96 -14.07
CA LEU A 60 -1.45 9.93 -14.07
C LEU A 60 -2.04 10.86 -13.00
N LEU A 61 -1.38 10.94 -11.84
CA LEU A 61 -1.85 11.74 -10.71
C LEU A 61 -1.34 13.18 -10.71
N GLY A 62 -0.35 13.51 -11.55
CA GLY A 62 0.23 14.84 -11.64
C GLY A 62 1.05 15.26 -10.41
N GLN A 63 1.34 14.33 -9.49
CA GLN A 63 2.17 14.55 -8.31
C GLN A 63 3.35 13.57 -8.30
N PRO A 64 4.52 13.98 -7.79
CA PRO A 64 5.66 13.08 -7.63
C PRO A 64 5.32 11.90 -6.70
N VAL A 65 5.79 10.70 -7.03
CA VAL A 65 5.79 9.54 -6.15
C VAL A 65 7.23 9.16 -5.85
N MET A 66 7.66 9.36 -4.60
CA MET A 66 9.00 9.03 -4.13
C MET A 66 9.06 7.59 -3.64
N ILE A 67 10.00 6.81 -4.19
CA ILE A 67 10.26 5.44 -3.69
C ILE A 67 11.21 5.50 -2.52
N VAL A 68 10.82 4.86 -1.41
CA VAL A 68 11.61 4.79 -0.18
C VAL A 68 11.87 3.33 0.17
N ASN A 69 13.12 2.90 0.09
CA ASN A 69 13.52 1.53 0.46
C ASN A 69 13.66 1.40 1.99
N LYS A 70 12.94 0.46 2.60
CA LYS A 70 12.94 0.17 4.05
C LYS A 70 13.13 -1.33 4.32
N PRO A 71 14.33 -1.89 4.02
CA PRO A 71 14.61 -3.31 4.23
C PRO A 71 14.70 -3.69 5.71
N GLY A 72 14.68 -5.00 5.97
CA GLY A 72 15.01 -5.61 7.27
C GLY A 72 13.86 -6.42 7.89
N ALA A 73 14.24 -7.39 8.73
CA ALA A 73 13.35 -8.37 9.38
C ALA A 73 12.34 -9.01 8.39
N GLY A 74 12.83 -9.48 7.24
CA GLY A 74 11.98 -10.10 6.21
C GLY A 74 10.89 -9.16 5.67
N SER A 75 11.19 -7.88 5.50
CA SER A 75 10.26 -6.80 5.10
C SER A 75 9.33 -6.26 6.20
N SER A 76 9.34 -6.83 7.40
CA SER A 76 8.46 -6.39 8.50
C SER A 76 8.66 -4.91 8.88
N ILE A 77 9.88 -4.38 8.80
CA ILE A 77 10.16 -2.97 9.11
C ILE A 77 9.40 -2.03 8.17
N GLY A 78 9.45 -2.27 6.86
CA GLY A 78 8.72 -1.46 5.89
C GLY A 78 7.21 -1.63 6.00
N TYR A 79 6.71 -2.84 6.30
CA TYR A 79 5.27 -3.05 6.54
C TYR A 79 4.76 -2.25 7.74
N ARG A 80 5.53 -2.20 8.83
CA ARG A 80 5.19 -1.40 10.00
C ARG A 80 5.21 0.09 9.70
N GLU A 81 6.09 0.55 8.82
CA GLU A 81 6.12 1.95 8.38
C GLU A 81 4.83 2.31 7.62
N VAL A 82 4.43 1.48 6.65
CA VAL A 82 3.16 1.68 5.91
C VAL A 82 1.97 1.64 6.86
N HIS A 83 1.92 0.67 7.77
CA HIS A 83 0.82 0.52 8.73
C HIS A 83 0.70 1.72 9.68
N ARG A 84 1.81 2.34 10.06
CA ARG A 84 1.81 3.50 10.97
C ARG A 84 1.54 4.81 10.26
N ALA A 85 1.63 4.84 8.94
CA ALA A 85 1.37 6.04 8.17
C ALA A 85 -0.08 6.48 8.30
N LYS A 86 -0.33 7.76 8.03
CA LYS A 86 -1.70 8.28 7.99
C LYS A 86 -2.46 7.59 6.84
N PRO A 87 -3.70 7.14 7.04
CA PRO A 87 -4.51 6.53 5.99
C PRO A 87 -5.11 7.60 5.05
N ASP A 88 -4.29 8.55 4.60
CA ASP A 88 -4.67 9.68 3.74
C ASP A 88 -4.21 9.50 2.28
N GLY A 89 -3.65 8.33 1.95
CA GLY A 89 -3.21 7.97 0.60
C GLY A 89 -1.84 8.50 0.19
N TYR A 90 -1.19 9.33 1.02
CA TYR A 90 0.13 9.88 0.69
C TYR A 90 1.29 8.94 1.01
N THR A 91 1.06 7.91 1.79
CA THR A 91 2.02 6.83 2.00
C THR A 91 1.35 5.51 1.64
N THR A 92 1.89 4.85 0.64
CA THR A 92 1.49 3.51 0.22
C THR A 92 2.72 2.63 0.19
N GLY A 93 2.56 1.33 -0.08
CA GLY A 93 3.71 0.45 -0.12
C GLY A 93 3.49 -0.85 -0.86
N TRP A 94 4.62 -1.51 -1.11
CA TRP A 94 4.69 -2.80 -1.74
C TRP A 94 4.24 -3.90 -0.78
N GLY A 95 3.17 -4.61 -1.13
CA GLY A 95 2.73 -5.83 -0.45
C GLY A 95 3.35 -7.07 -1.08
N SER A 96 3.69 -8.07 -0.26
CA SER A 96 4.15 -9.38 -0.75
C SER A 96 3.68 -10.50 0.17
N ALA A 97 3.85 -11.75 -0.26
CA ALA A 97 3.55 -12.94 0.55
C ALA A 97 4.34 -12.99 1.87
N THR A 98 5.43 -12.22 2.01
CA THR A 98 6.19 -12.16 3.27
C THR A 98 5.41 -11.56 4.43
N LEU A 99 4.32 -10.81 4.20
CA LEU A 99 3.37 -10.42 5.25
C LEU A 99 2.83 -11.66 5.99
N ILE A 100 2.38 -12.65 5.22
CA ILE A 100 1.79 -13.88 5.75
C ILE A 100 2.86 -14.72 6.45
N SER A 101 4.03 -14.91 5.80
CA SER A 101 5.09 -15.74 6.38
C SER A 101 5.64 -15.13 7.67
N ASN A 102 5.82 -13.80 7.74
CA ASN A 102 6.28 -13.12 8.95
C ASN A 102 5.31 -13.31 10.12
N LYS A 103 3.99 -13.30 9.85
CA LYS A 103 2.97 -13.58 10.88
C LYS A 103 3.07 -15.01 11.38
N LEU A 104 3.18 -15.97 10.47
CA LEU A 104 3.33 -17.39 10.81
C LEU A 104 4.63 -17.67 11.61
N GLN A 105 5.70 -16.93 11.32
CA GLN A 105 7.00 -17.05 11.99
C GLN A 105 7.08 -16.24 13.30
N GLY A 106 6.06 -15.45 13.65
CA GLY A 106 6.07 -14.59 14.84
C GLY A 106 7.00 -13.37 14.72
N VAL A 107 7.47 -13.03 13.52
CA VAL A 107 8.32 -11.85 13.26
C VAL A 107 7.52 -10.56 13.36
N SER A 108 6.25 -10.59 12.95
CA SER A 108 5.34 -9.45 12.94
C SER A 108 3.91 -9.91 13.24
N PRO A 109 3.09 -9.13 13.97
CA PRO A 109 1.67 -9.44 14.12
C PRO A 109 0.84 -9.07 12.89
N LEU A 110 1.39 -8.25 11.99
CA LEU A 110 0.69 -7.68 10.84
C LEU A 110 0.29 -8.74 9.81
N ASP A 111 -0.86 -8.53 9.19
CA ASP A 111 -1.45 -9.36 8.16
C ASP A 111 -1.90 -8.53 6.95
N TYR A 112 -2.27 -9.19 5.85
CA TYR A 112 -2.82 -8.51 4.68
C TYR A 112 -4.16 -7.80 4.97
N HIS A 113 -4.89 -8.23 6.01
CA HIS A 113 -6.13 -7.58 6.47
C HIS A 113 -5.90 -6.21 7.10
N ASP A 114 -4.67 -5.89 7.53
CA ASP A 114 -4.34 -4.60 8.13
C ASP A 114 -4.06 -3.51 7.08
N PHE A 115 -4.24 -3.83 5.79
CA PHE A 115 -3.97 -2.93 4.67
C PHE A 115 -5.12 -2.94 3.65
N THR A 116 -5.33 -1.78 3.01
CA THR A 116 -6.18 -1.69 1.82
C THR A 116 -5.37 -2.10 0.59
N MET A 117 -5.79 -3.18 -0.08
CA MET A 117 -5.14 -3.62 -1.31
C MET A 117 -5.51 -2.71 -2.48
N LEU A 118 -4.51 -2.01 -3.04
CA LEU A 118 -4.71 -1.05 -4.14
C LEU A 118 -4.65 -1.71 -5.52
N GLY A 119 -3.84 -2.75 -5.66
CA GLY A 119 -3.66 -3.46 -6.92
C GLY A 119 -2.50 -4.44 -6.89
N THR A 120 -2.38 -5.21 -7.98
CA THR A 120 -1.35 -6.23 -8.15
C THR A 120 -0.33 -5.76 -9.18
N PHE A 121 0.96 -5.79 -8.82
CA PHE A 121 2.05 -5.38 -9.71
C PHE A 121 2.41 -6.45 -10.75
N ALA A 122 2.44 -7.71 -10.33
CA ALA A 122 2.71 -8.85 -11.20
C ALA A 122 2.06 -10.11 -10.62
N THR A 123 1.59 -10.97 -11.50
CA THR A 123 0.94 -12.25 -11.16
C THR A 123 1.88 -13.44 -11.33
N TYR A 124 3.07 -13.23 -11.91
CA TYR A 124 4.03 -14.27 -12.19
C TYR A 124 5.45 -13.82 -11.82
N PHE A 125 6.08 -14.53 -10.89
CA PHE A 125 7.44 -14.31 -10.41
C PHE A 125 8.23 -15.62 -10.48
N PRO A 126 8.93 -15.90 -11.59
CA PRO A 126 9.74 -17.10 -11.69
C PRO A 126 10.97 -16.97 -10.78
N VAL A 127 11.14 -17.92 -9.87
CA VAL A 127 12.35 -18.02 -9.04
C VAL A 127 13.39 -18.83 -9.80
N ILE A 128 14.55 -18.22 -10.04
CA ILE A 128 15.69 -18.89 -10.67
C ILE A 128 16.68 -19.26 -9.56
N VAL A 129 16.94 -20.55 -9.41
CA VAL A 129 18.00 -21.06 -8.54
C VAL A 129 19.26 -21.23 -9.37
N ALA A 130 20.26 -20.38 -9.14
CA ALA A 130 21.54 -20.43 -9.86
C ALA A 130 22.72 -20.40 -8.88
N ALA A 131 23.72 -21.23 -9.16
CA ALA A 131 25.00 -21.24 -8.47
C ALA A 131 25.92 -20.18 -9.09
N THR A 132 25.80 -18.92 -8.66
CA THR A 132 26.52 -17.80 -9.30
C THR A 132 27.96 -17.62 -8.83
N ASN A 133 28.35 -18.24 -7.70
CA ASN A 133 29.70 -18.14 -7.14
C ASN A 133 30.11 -19.41 -6.39
N THR A 134 30.06 -20.56 -7.04
CA THR A 134 30.55 -21.80 -6.44
C THR A 134 31.71 -22.33 -7.27
N LYS A 135 32.79 -22.76 -6.62
CA LYS A 135 33.85 -23.57 -7.27
C LYS A 135 33.33 -24.95 -7.73
N ARG A 136 32.05 -25.25 -7.49
CA ARG A 136 31.41 -26.52 -7.77
C ARG A 136 30.66 -26.40 -9.10
N PRO A 137 31.10 -27.11 -10.15
CA PRO A 137 30.56 -26.92 -11.49
C PRO A 137 29.25 -27.70 -11.67
N PHE A 138 28.23 -27.43 -10.85
CA PHE A 138 26.92 -28.05 -11.05
C PHE A 138 26.28 -27.52 -12.33
N LYS A 139 26.01 -28.42 -13.28
CA LYS A 139 25.40 -28.10 -14.58
C LYS A 139 23.92 -28.40 -14.62
N THR A 140 23.43 -29.22 -13.70
CA THR A 140 22.04 -29.67 -13.64
C THR A 140 21.49 -29.60 -12.22
N ILE A 141 20.17 -29.46 -12.10
CA ILE A 141 19.50 -29.52 -10.80
C ILE A 141 19.67 -30.89 -10.12
N GLN A 142 19.80 -31.96 -10.90
CA GLN A 142 20.03 -33.31 -10.40
C GLN A 142 21.39 -33.43 -9.69
N GLU A 143 22.43 -32.77 -10.18
CA GLU A 143 23.74 -32.72 -9.52
C GLU A 143 23.64 -31.98 -8.17
N VAL A 144 22.90 -30.87 -8.13
CA VAL A 144 22.64 -30.12 -6.89
C VAL A 144 21.89 -30.99 -5.87
N ILE A 145 20.82 -31.68 -6.29
CA ILE A 145 20.01 -32.56 -5.43
C ILE A 145 20.85 -33.73 -4.91
N SER A 146 21.60 -34.39 -5.79
CA SER A 146 22.44 -35.54 -5.43
C SER A 146 23.51 -35.14 -4.43
N TYR A 147 24.13 -33.97 -4.64
CA TYR A 147 25.11 -33.42 -3.71
C TYR A 147 24.50 -33.10 -2.34
N GLY A 148 23.35 -32.43 -2.29
CA GLY A 148 22.66 -32.08 -1.04
C GLY A 148 22.24 -33.31 -0.23
N LYS A 149 21.76 -34.37 -0.89
CA LYS A 149 21.45 -35.65 -0.22
C LYS A 149 22.68 -36.32 0.38
N ALA A 150 23.81 -36.25 -0.31
CA ALA A 150 25.06 -36.84 0.16
C ALA A 150 25.75 -36.02 1.26
N HIS A 151 25.39 -34.74 1.42
CA HIS A 151 25.99 -33.82 2.39
C HIS A 151 24.91 -33.02 3.15
N PRO A 152 24.09 -33.68 4.00
CA PRO A 152 23.06 -33.00 4.79
C PRO A 152 23.69 -32.08 5.85
N GLY A 153 23.09 -30.91 6.05
CA GLY A 153 23.43 -29.92 7.07
C GLY A 153 22.21 -29.13 7.51
#